data_AF-A0A3A9AUW6-F1
#
_entry.id   AF-A0A3A9AUW6-F1
#
_cell.length_a   1.000
_cell.length_b   1.000
_cell.length_c   1.000
_cell.angle_alpha   90.00
_cell.angle_beta   90.00
_cell.angle_gamma   90.00
#
_symmetry.space_group_name_H-M   'P 1'
#
loop_
_entity.id
_entity.type
_entity.pdbx_description
1 polymer ?
#
loop_
_entity_poly.entity_id
_entity_poly.type
_entity_poly.pdbx_seq_one_letter_code
_entity_poly.pdbx_strand_id
1 'polypeptide(L)'
;MKSIIAVFLAIVYLGSIAPLQAEAEESVQKEGIAELNQIMVADEAFEAKELPDDNSASVITYQSGQSVFVTGETADGWYKVSYQDKEGYVRKSLLFIQEFDVEGLDKEFQELEMESKILVEEVERYRTEARRSRIWGIVIVLLVAGIFVTGIISTKRMEREKTR
;
A
#
# COMPACT_ATOMS: atom_id res chain seq x y z
N MET A 1 36.76 -56.48 -11.43
CA MET A 1 37.09 -55.04 -11.24
C MET A 1 37.23 -54.24 -12.55
N LYS A 2 36.80 -54.75 -13.73
CA LYS A 2 36.81 -53.99 -14.99
C LYS A 2 35.42 -53.46 -15.34
N SER A 3 34.37 -54.20 -14.97
CA SER A 3 32.96 -53.86 -15.16
C SER A 3 32.40 -52.81 -14.19
N ILE A 4 32.97 -52.66 -12.99
CA ILE A 4 32.58 -51.61 -12.02
C ILE A 4 33.12 -50.23 -12.45
N ILE A 5 34.27 -50.19 -13.14
CA ILE A 5 34.83 -48.94 -13.68
C ILE A 5 33.97 -48.44 -14.85
N ALA A 6 33.43 -49.34 -15.68
CA ALA A 6 32.55 -48.97 -16.78
C ALA A 6 31.21 -48.36 -16.32
N VAL A 7 30.66 -48.79 -15.18
CA VAL A 7 29.41 -48.24 -14.63
C VAL A 7 29.64 -46.86 -14.02
N PHE A 8 30.80 -46.64 -13.37
CA PHE A 8 31.16 -45.31 -12.88
C PHE A 8 31.42 -44.31 -14.02
N LEU A 9 31.98 -44.77 -15.15
CA LEU A 9 32.21 -43.92 -16.32
C LEU A 9 30.90 -43.58 -17.06
N ALA A 10 29.88 -44.44 -17.00
CA ALA A 10 28.56 -44.18 -17.57
C ALA A 10 27.70 -43.20 -16.73
N ILE A 11 27.81 -43.24 -15.39
CA ILE A 11 27.10 -42.30 -14.50
C ILE A 11 27.69 -40.88 -14.61
N VAL A 12 29.00 -40.77 -14.82
CA VAL A 12 29.65 -39.48 -15.10
C VAL A 12 29.21 -38.91 -16.46
N TYR A 13 28.85 -39.76 -17.42
CA TYR A 13 28.39 -39.32 -18.74
C TYR A 13 26.91 -38.89 -18.78
N LEU A 14 26.04 -39.44 -17.91
CA LEU A 14 24.64 -39.00 -17.78
C LEU A 14 24.48 -37.68 -16.99
N GLY A 15 25.50 -37.26 -16.25
CA GLY A 15 25.50 -35.96 -15.55
C GLY A 15 25.80 -34.76 -16.45
N SER A 16 26.03 -34.98 -17.76
CA SER A 16 26.41 -33.95 -18.73
C SER A 16 25.24 -33.47 -19.61
N ILE A 17 24.00 -33.55 -19.12
CA ILE A 17 22.94 -32.69 -19.64
C ILE A 17 23.29 -31.30 -19.12
N ALA A 18 23.95 -30.51 -19.96
CA ALA A 18 24.07 -29.07 -19.74
C ALA A 18 22.68 -28.54 -19.37
N PRO A 19 22.55 -27.65 -18.37
CA PRO A 19 21.32 -26.89 -18.28
C PRO A 19 21.14 -26.25 -19.66
N LEU A 20 20.06 -26.63 -20.35
CA LEU A 20 19.57 -25.88 -21.48
C LEU A 20 19.31 -24.50 -20.89
N GLN A 21 20.29 -23.60 -21.01
CA GLN A 21 20.04 -22.19 -20.80
C GLN A 21 19.04 -21.87 -21.89
N ALA A 22 17.77 -21.79 -21.51
CA ALA A 22 16.86 -20.96 -22.25
C ALA A 22 17.51 -19.58 -22.21
N GLU A 23 18.25 -19.26 -23.27
CA GLU A 23 18.47 -17.89 -23.68
C GLU A 23 17.08 -17.35 -23.98
N ALA A 24 16.39 -16.90 -22.92
CA ALA A 24 15.53 -15.76 -23.07
C ALA A 24 16.46 -14.65 -23.55
N GLU A 25 16.42 -14.38 -24.85
CA GLU A 25 16.95 -13.15 -25.43
C GLU A 25 16.13 -11.99 -24.83
N GLU A 26 16.38 -11.64 -23.58
CA GLU A 26 16.08 -10.31 -23.05
C GLU A 26 17.33 -9.45 -23.26
N SER A 27 17.69 -9.24 -24.53
CA SER A 27 18.51 -8.09 -24.90
C SER A 27 17.63 -6.84 -24.95
N VAL A 28 17.01 -6.47 -23.82
CA VAL A 28 16.54 -5.10 -23.63
C VAL A 28 17.68 -4.36 -22.97
N GLN A 29 18.34 -3.51 -23.74
CA GLN A 29 19.42 -2.63 -23.32
C GLN A 29 18.97 -1.83 -22.08
N LYS A 30 19.40 -2.25 -20.89
CA LYS A 30 19.15 -1.54 -19.60
C LYS A 30 20.14 -0.41 -19.36
N GLU A 31 20.60 0.27 -20.41
CA GLU A 31 21.42 1.47 -20.29
C GLU A 31 20.66 2.63 -20.92
N GLY A 32 20.05 3.49 -20.09
CA GLY A 32 19.46 4.75 -20.56
C GLY A 32 17.99 5.04 -20.19
N ILE A 33 17.34 4.18 -19.39
CA ILE A 33 15.98 4.44 -18.89
C ILE A 33 16.06 4.97 -17.46
N ALA A 34 15.66 6.22 -17.25
CA ALA A 34 15.45 6.77 -15.92
C ALA A 34 14.17 6.18 -15.32
N GLU A 35 14.23 5.64 -14.11
CA GLU A 35 13.04 5.11 -13.44
C GLU A 35 12.05 6.24 -13.12
N LEU A 36 10.78 6.03 -13.46
CA LEU A 36 9.71 6.99 -13.30
C LEU A 36 8.42 6.22 -13.01
N ASN A 37 8.03 6.08 -11.75
CA ASN A 37 6.87 5.26 -11.34
C ASN A 37 5.67 6.16 -11.02
N GLN A 38 4.92 6.58 -12.04
CA GLN A 38 3.79 7.50 -11.88
C GLN A 38 2.63 7.16 -12.81
N ILE A 39 1.42 7.60 -12.42
CA ILE A 39 0.23 7.50 -13.25
C ILE A 39 0.07 8.80 -14.03
N MET A 40 -0.03 8.70 -15.35
CA MET A 40 -0.34 9.80 -16.26
C MET A 40 -1.65 9.52 -16.99
N VAL A 41 -2.11 10.47 -17.80
CA VAL A 41 -3.35 10.32 -18.57
C VAL A 41 -3.05 10.45 -20.05
N ALA A 42 -3.67 9.59 -20.85
CA ALA A 42 -3.64 9.65 -22.31
C ALA A 42 -4.44 10.85 -22.81
N ASP A 43 -3.80 11.74 -23.59
CA ASP A 43 -4.47 12.88 -24.21
C ASP A 43 -5.48 12.41 -25.27
N GLU A 44 -5.01 11.58 -26.20
CA GLU A 44 -5.81 10.98 -27.26
C GLU A 44 -5.67 9.45 -27.27
N ALA A 45 -6.41 8.77 -28.16
CA ALA A 45 -6.23 7.34 -28.34
C ALA A 45 -4.93 7.06 -29.11
N PHE A 46 -4.06 6.22 -28.54
CA PHE A 46 -2.78 5.86 -29.15
C PHE A 46 -2.40 4.41 -28.84
N GLU A 47 -1.39 3.92 -29.55
CA GLU A 47 -0.83 2.59 -29.33
C GLU A 47 0.62 2.69 -28.85
N ALA A 48 0.93 2.03 -27.74
CA ALA A 48 2.30 1.88 -27.28
C ALA A 48 3.02 0.83 -28.10
N LYS A 49 4.30 1.10 -28.36
CA LYS A 49 5.19 0.32 -29.21
C LYS A 49 6.01 -0.67 -28.40
N GLU A 50 6.40 -1.77 -29.02
CA GLU A 50 7.27 -2.79 -28.38
C GLU A 50 8.66 -2.23 -28.09
N LEU A 51 9.15 -1.37 -28.98
CA LEU A 51 10.44 -0.67 -28.87
C LEU A 51 10.21 0.85 -28.98
N PRO A 52 11.13 1.70 -28.49
CA PRO A 52 11.08 3.15 -28.63
C PRO A 52 11.41 3.61 -30.07
N ASP A 53 10.68 3.07 -31.04
CA ASP A 53 10.76 3.36 -32.48
C ASP A 53 9.33 3.45 -33.04
N ASP A 54 9.03 4.48 -33.82
CA ASP A 54 7.72 4.66 -34.43
C ASP A 54 7.34 3.54 -35.40
N ASN A 55 8.34 2.87 -36.00
CA ASN A 55 8.13 1.77 -36.94
C ASN A 55 7.95 0.41 -36.24
N SER A 56 8.06 0.36 -34.91
CA SER A 56 7.89 -0.85 -34.13
C SER A 56 6.43 -1.32 -34.10
N ALA A 57 6.25 -2.60 -33.79
CA ALA A 57 4.94 -3.20 -33.58
C ALA A 57 4.22 -2.56 -32.39
N SER A 58 2.91 -2.43 -32.50
CA SER A 58 2.05 -1.98 -31.40
C SER A 58 1.73 -3.14 -30.46
N VAL A 59 1.85 -2.93 -29.15
CA VAL A 59 1.69 -3.98 -28.12
C VAL A 59 0.55 -3.71 -27.13
N ILE A 60 0.25 -2.43 -26.89
CA ILE A 60 -0.80 -1.98 -25.96
C ILE A 60 -1.56 -0.84 -26.63
N THR A 61 -2.88 -0.83 -26.52
CA THR A 61 -3.73 0.26 -27.01
C THR A 61 -4.33 1.01 -25.83
N TYR A 62 -4.22 2.33 -25.85
CA TYR A 62 -4.79 3.24 -24.87
C TYR A 62 -5.89 4.08 -25.53
N GLN A 63 -7.00 4.26 -24.83
CA GLN A 63 -8.05 5.20 -25.22
C GLN A 63 -7.77 6.58 -24.63
N SER A 64 -8.33 7.64 -25.25
CA SER A 64 -8.27 9.00 -24.70
C SER A 64 -8.83 9.02 -23.27
N GLY A 65 -8.16 9.74 -22.38
CA GLY A 65 -8.50 9.84 -20.96
C GLY A 65 -8.14 8.61 -20.11
N GLN A 66 -7.58 7.55 -20.70
CA GLN A 66 -7.19 6.35 -19.95
C GLN A 66 -5.95 6.65 -19.08
N SER A 67 -5.96 6.12 -17.85
CA SER A 67 -4.78 6.15 -16.98
C SER A 67 -3.68 5.24 -17.51
N VAL A 68 -2.46 5.76 -17.53
CA VAL A 68 -1.27 5.09 -18.04
C VAL A 68 -0.24 5.02 -16.92
N PHE A 69 0.17 3.79 -16.57
CA PHE A 69 1.24 3.59 -15.60
C PHE A 69 2.58 3.65 -16.31
N VAL A 70 3.29 4.75 -16.08
CA VAL A 70 4.66 4.96 -16.56
C VAL A 70 5.62 4.38 -15.53
N THR A 71 6.61 3.63 -16.00
CA THR A 71 7.66 2.99 -15.18
C THR A 71 9.04 3.60 -15.43
N GLY A 72 9.22 4.31 -16.55
CA GLY A 72 10.48 4.95 -16.85
C GLY A 72 10.44 5.91 -18.03
N GLU A 73 11.53 6.64 -18.21
CA GLU A 73 11.74 7.60 -19.29
C GLU A 73 13.07 7.31 -19.99
N THR A 74 13.07 7.24 -21.32
CA THR A 74 14.29 7.19 -22.13
C THR A 74 14.80 8.60 -22.44
N ALA A 75 16.11 8.76 -22.59
CA ALA A 75 16.73 10.03 -23.01
C ALA A 75 16.21 10.52 -24.38
N ASP A 76 15.74 9.61 -25.23
CA ASP A 76 15.23 9.90 -26.57
C ASP A 76 13.77 10.39 -26.59
N GLY A 77 13.17 10.65 -25.42
CA GLY A 77 11.85 11.25 -25.32
C GLY A 77 10.70 10.23 -25.40
N TRP A 78 10.93 9.01 -24.93
CA TRP A 78 9.89 7.99 -24.75
C TRP A 78 9.64 7.69 -23.28
N TYR A 79 8.40 7.37 -22.96
CA TYR A 79 8.02 6.77 -21.70
C TYR A 79 7.89 5.27 -21.86
N LYS A 80 8.50 4.53 -20.95
CA LYS A 80 8.25 3.12 -20.74
C LYS A 80 7.00 2.97 -19.88
N VAL A 81 6.03 2.19 -20.36
CA VAL A 81 4.75 1.96 -19.72
C VAL A 81 4.55 0.48 -19.46
N SER A 82 3.75 0.16 -18.43
CA SER A 82 3.37 -1.22 -18.12
C SER A 82 1.85 -1.35 -18.01
N TYR A 83 1.29 -2.38 -18.65
CA TYR A 83 -0.13 -2.70 -18.62
C TYR A 83 -0.37 -4.21 -18.71
N GLN A 84 -1.02 -4.79 -17.70
CA GLN A 84 -1.36 -6.23 -17.65
C GLN A 84 -0.14 -7.13 -17.95
N ASP A 85 0.96 -6.92 -17.23
CA ASP A 85 2.23 -7.64 -17.39
C ASP A 85 2.92 -7.48 -18.76
N LYS A 86 2.44 -6.57 -19.62
CA LYS A 86 3.11 -6.16 -20.85
C LYS A 86 3.81 -4.83 -20.66
N GLU A 87 4.98 -4.69 -21.28
CA GLU A 87 5.71 -3.44 -21.35
C GLU A 87 5.57 -2.82 -22.75
N GLY A 88 5.61 -1.50 -22.82
CA GLY A 88 5.60 -0.78 -24.09
C GLY A 88 6.22 0.61 -23.97
N TYR A 89 6.34 1.28 -25.09
CA TYR A 89 6.95 2.60 -25.22
C TYR A 89 5.99 3.57 -25.89
N VAL A 90 5.85 4.77 -25.33
CA VAL A 90 4.98 5.84 -25.84
C VAL A 90 5.74 7.17 -25.87
N ARG A 91 5.46 8.02 -26.86
CA ARG A 91 6.02 9.37 -26.92
C ARG A 91 5.53 10.22 -25.75
N LYS A 92 6.44 10.97 -25.13
CA LYS A 92 6.11 11.85 -23.99
C LYS A 92 4.99 12.84 -24.29
N SER A 93 4.89 13.31 -25.54
CA SER A 93 3.88 14.29 -25.98
C SER A 93 2.44 13.77 -25.96
N LEU A 94 2.22 12.46 -25.85
CA LEU A 94 0.89 11.84 -25.83
C LEU A 94 0.32 11.67 -24.42
N LEU A 95 1.14 11.92 -23.41
CA LEU A 95 0.79 11.79 -22.00
C LEU A 95 0.90 13.14 -21.31
N PHE A 96 -0.08 13.44 -20.46
CA PHE A 96 -0.02 14.60 -19.58
C PHE A 96 -0.13 14.17 -18.12
N ILE A 97 0.50 14.95 -17.25
CA ILE A 97 0.32 14.82 -15.81
C ILE A 97 -1.04 15.44 -15.51
N GLN A 98 -1.98 14.62 -15.07
CA GLN A 98 -3.19 15.15 -14.46
C GLN A 98 -2.80 15.63 -13.06
N GLU A 99 -2.50 16.92 -12.94
CA GLU A 99 -2.38 17.59 -11.65
C GLU A 99 -3.77 17.57 -11.02
N PHE A 100 -4.01 16.60 -10.13
CA PHE A 100 -5.12 16.69 -9.22
C PHE A 100 -4.81 17.85 -8.27
N ASP A 101 -5.59 18.92 -8.37
CA ASP A 101 -5.53 20.06 -7.46
C ASP A 101 -5.86 19.58 -6.04
N VAL A 102 -4.82 19.18 -5.31
CA VAL A 102 -4.92 18.66 -3.94
C VAL A 102 -5.47 19.70 -2.96
N GLU A 103 -5.53 20.98 -3.34
CA GLU A 103 -6.17 22.02 -2.54
C GLU A 103 -7.71 22.04 -2.71
N GLY A 104 -8.22 21.50 -3.84
CA GLY A 104 -9.65 21.35 -4.13
C GLY A 104 -10.24 20.05 -3.59
N LEU A 105 -9.46 18.96 -3.60
CA LEU A 105 -9.91 17.64 -3.14
C LEU A 105 -10.25 17.59 -1.64
N ASP A 106 -9.59 18.39 -0.80
CA ASP A 106 -9.85 18.45 0.65
C ASP A 106 -11.26 19.00 0.99
N LYS A 107 -11.87 19.79 0.09
CA LYS A 107 -13.23 20.32 0.29
C LYS A 107 -14.30 19.28 -0.07
N GLU A 108 -14.07 18.50 -1.13
CA GLU A 108 -14.98 17.45 -1.58
C GLU A 108 -14.93 16.21 -0.66
N PHE A 109 -13.75 15.90 -0.12
CA PHE A 109 -13.60 14.88 0.93
C PHE A 109 -14.34 15.27 2.23
N GLN A 110 -14.36 16.57 2.57
CA GLN A 110 -15.12 17.06 3.72
C GLN A 110 -16.65 17.02 3.51
N GLU A 111 -17.16 17.24 2.31
CA GLU A 111 -18.60 17.10 2.03
C GLU A 111 -19.06 15.63 1.98
N LEU A 112 -18.24 14.72 1.44
CA LEU A 112 -18.53 13.28 1.41
C LEU A 112 -18.35 12.60 2.78
N GLU A 113 -17.44 13.09 3.63
CA GLU A 113 -17.38 12.71 5.04
C GLU A 113 -18.58 13.24 5.83
N MET A 114 -19.15 14.40 5.47
CA MET A 114 -20.38 14.90 6.09
C MET A 114 -21.63 14.10 5.70
N GLU A 115 -21.68 13.52 4.50
CA GLU A 115 -22.80 12.67 4.08
C GLU A 115 -22.66 11.21 4.57
N SER A 116 -21.44 10.65 4.61
CA SER A 116 -21.18 9.35 5.26
C SER A 116 -21.33 9.40 6.79
N LYS A 117 -21.23 10.59 7.39
CA LYS A 117 -21.59 10.79 8.80
C LYS A 117 -23.11 10.77 9.02
N ILE A 118 -23.93 11.13 8.03
CA ILE A 118 -25.39 11.18 8.18
C ILE A 118 -26.07 9.79 8.04
N LEU A 119 -25.45 8.81 7.37
CA LEU A 119 -26.03 7.44 7.30
C LEU A 119 -25.54 6.48 8.39
N VAL A 120 -24.45 6.80 9.09
CA VAL A 120 -24.08 6.09 10.34
C VAL A 120 -24.79 6.72 11.55
N GLU A 121 -25.30 7.96 11.44
CA GLU A 121 -26.07 8.60 12.51
C GLU A 121 -27.52 8.09 12.63
N GLU A 122 -28.12 7.48 11.60
CA GLU A 122 -29.44 6.82 11.75
C GLU A 122 -29.31 5.43 12.43
N VAL A 123 -28.19 4.72 12.28
CA VAL A 123 -27.99 3.38 12.89
C VAL A 123 -27.47 3.45 14.33
N GLU A 124 -26.91 4.58 14.77
CA GLU A 124 -26.34 4.70 16.12
C GLU A 124 -27.31 5.21 17.19
N ARG A 125 -28.52 5.64 16.82
CA ARG A 125 -29.57 6.03 17.79
C ARG A 125 -30.16 4.87 18.61
N TYR A 126 -29.49 3.72 18.65
CA TYR A 126 -29.87 2.59 19.50
C TYR A 126 -28.77 2.04 20.41
N ARG A 127 -27.52 2.57 20.42
CA ARG A 127 -26.46 1.86 21.16
C ARG A 127 -25.54 2.62 22.13
N THR A 128 -25.49 3.95 22.26
CA THR A 128 -24.51 4.55 23.20
C THR A 128 -24.94 5.84 23.92
N GLU A 129 -26.12 5.82 24.55
CA GLU A 129 -26.42 6.69 25.71
C GLU A 129 -25.66 6.24 26.99
N ALA A 130 -24.34 6.05 26.94
CA ALA A 130 -23.59 5.55 28.10
C ALA A 130 -22.37 6.40 28.47
N ARG A 131 -22.33 7.68 28.09
CA ARG A 131 -21.32 8.62 28.59
C ARG A 131 -21.68 9.19 29.97
N ARG A 132 -21.97 8.32 30.94
CA ARG A 132 -22.10 8.66 32.36
C ARG A 132 -21.33 7.73 33.29
N SER A 133 -20.28 7.04 32.82
CA SER A 133 -19.53 6.11 33.68
C SER A 133 -18.40 6.79 34.49
N ARG A 134 -17.68 7.77 33.93
CA ARG A 134 -16.49 8.35 34.61
C ARG A 134 -16.81 9.24 35.80
N ILE A 135 -17.93 9.97 35.76
CA ILE A 135 -18.35 10.85 36.85
C ILE A 135 -18.75 10.02 38.08
N TRP A 136 -19.53 8.95 37.89
CA TRP A 136 -19.95 8.07 38.98
C TRP A 136 -18.79 7.28 39.57
N GLY A 137 -17.81 6.88 38.75
CA GLY A 137 -16.58 6.27 39.25
C GLY A 137 -15.80 7.18 40.21
N ILE A 138 -15.62 8.46 39.85
CA ILE A 138 -14.93 9.44 40.71
C ILE A 138 -15.69 9.67 42.02
N VAL A 139 -17.03 9.79 41.97
CA VAL A 139 -17.87 9.97 43.17
C VAL A 139 -17.78 8.78 44.11
N ILE A 140 -17.82 7.55 43.58
CA ILE A 140 -17.70 6.32 44.38
C ILE A 140 -16.35 6.27 45.12
N VAL A 141 -15.25 6.61 44.43
CA VAL A 141 -13.91 6.64 45.03
C VAL A 141 -13.83 7.64 46.19
N LEU A 142 -14.41 8.83 46.03
CA LEU A 142 -14.43 9.85 47.09
C LEU A 142 -15.26 9.42 48.30
N LEU A 143 -16.42 8.79 48.09
CA LEU A 143 -17.27 8.31 49.20
C LEU A 143 -16.59 7.20 50.00
N VAL A 144 -15.96 6.24 49.32
CA VAL A 144 -15.24 5.14 49.98
C VAL A 144 -14.07 5.67 50.80
N ALA A 145 -13.25 6.58 50.24
CA ALA A 145 -12.13 7.18 50.96
C ALA A 145 -12.57 7.89 52.26
N GLY A 146 -13.71 8.60 52.25
CA GLY A 146 -14.26 9.25 53.43
C GLY A 146 -14.61 8.28 54.57
N ILE A 147 -15.19 7.12 54.25
CA ILE A 147 -15.54 6.09 55.25
C ILE A 147 -14.27 5.48 55.86
N PHE A 148 -13.23 5.25 55.06
CA PHE A 148 -11.95 4.76 55.59
C PHE A 148 -11.28 5.75 56.53
N VAL A 149 -11.31 7.05 56.22
CA VAL A 149 -10.75 8.09 57.09
C VAL A 149 -11.47 8.15 58.44
N THR A 150 -12.82 8.09 58.46
CA THR A 150 -13.58 8.11 59.72
C THR A 150 -13.39 6.83 60.52
N GLY A 151 -13.30 5.67 59.86
CA GLY A 151 -12.97 4.39 60.50
C GLY A 151 -11.59 4.39 61.15
N ILE A 152 -10.55 4.85 60.46
CA ILE A 152 -9.18 4.89 61.00
C ILE A 152 -9.08 5.84 62.20
N ILE A 153 -9.72 7.01 62.15
CA ILE A 153 -9.76 7.97 63.26
C ILE A 153 -10.47 7.38 64.49
N SER A 154 -11.51 6.58 64.30
CA SER A 154 -12.20 5.90 65.41
C SER A 154 -11.28 4.94 66.17
N THR A 155 -10.37 4.24 65.48
CA THR A 155 -9.42 3.33 66.16
C THR A 155 -8.37 4.07 66.99
N LYS A 156 -7.86 5.20 66.49
CA LYS A 156 -6.74 5.91 67.14
C LYS A 156 -7.14 6.72 68.38
N ARG A 157 -8.45 6.89 68.63
CA ARG A 157 -8.93 7.59 69.82
C ARG A 157 -9.09 6.68 71.05
N MET A 158 -9.19 5.35 70.86
CA MET A 158 -9.37 4.42 71.98
C MET A 158 -8.11 4.16 72.82
N GLU A 159 -6.90 4.39 72.29
CA GLU A 159 -5.66 4.21 73.07
C GLU A 159 -5.35 5.35 74.04
N ARG A 160 -5.87 6.56 73.81
CA ARG A 160 -5.60 7.71 74.70
C ARG A 160 -6.54 7.81 75.91
N GLU A 161 -7.59 7.00 75.97
CA GLU A 161 -8.57 7.04 77.07
C GLU A 161 -8.36 5.91 78.10
N LYS A 162 -7.43 4.98 77.85
CA LYS A 162 -7.05 3.92 78.80
C LYS A 162 -5.84 4.24 79.69
N THR A 163 -5.23 5.41 79.51
CA THR A 163 -4.08 5.86 80.31
C THR A 163 -4.37 7.19 81.02
N ARG A 164 -5.54 7.27 81.65
CA ARG A 164 -5.83 8.21 82.74
C ARG A 164 -6.59 7.49 83.84
#